data_AF-A0A969DGY0-F1
#
_entry.id   AF-A0A969DGY0-F1
#
_cell.length_a   1.000
_cell.length_b   1.000
_cell.length_c   1.000
_cell.angle_alpha   90.00
_cell.angle_beta   90.00
_cell.angle_gamma   90.00
#
_symmetry.space_group_name_H-M   'P 1'
#
loop_
_entity.id
_entity.type
_entity.pdbx_description
1 polymer ?
#
loop_
_entity_poly.entity_id
_entity_poly.type
_entity_poly.pdbx_seq_one_letter_code
_entity_poly.pdbx_strand_id
1 'polypeptide(L)'
;MIALASRTHVLGYMLSEYGADGIYGDETTKAVIVFQQNNLLPVTGKVDANTAKLLDKALRKTNVPGSIIATPQDIVNAAIALCTGDIALYYGVPQPWINNDPKHNVPTDVKFNYLVNRWKCNLFGGNVLRKGGYEPPYYKDNTNDGKGEYPNANQWYKWTDKYALRQANPVRFELIAEVPVISLSQTEARKRIHQLFATIKPGDFLMVDHQGTGVQDGGHTRVVVKSDYQTLGTVSFAQARYEQAIILQESVEDLIEKNEENIWLMRPNTKM
;
A
#
# COMPACT_ATOMS: atom_id res chain seq x y z
N MET A 1 -14.21 -18.10 9.97
CA MET A 1 -14.67 -19.44 9.54
C MET A 1 -14.87 -19.55 8.04
N ILE A 2 -15.62 -18.65 7.38
CA ILE A 2 -15.86 -18.70 5.91
C ILE A 2 -14.57 -18.80 5.07
N ALA A 3 -13.58 -17.98 5.38
CA ALA A 3 -12.29 -18.02 4.71
C ALA A 3 -11.55 -19.35 4.93
N LEU A 4 -11.78 -20.07 6.03
CA LEU A 4 -11.18 -21.39 6.24
C LEU A 4 -11.98 -22.46 5.49
N ALA A 5 -13.31 -22.42 5.60
CA ALA A 5 -14.23 -23.35 4.96
C ALA A 5 -14.07 -23.40 3.43
N SER A 6 -14.03 -22.22 2.80
CA SER A 6 -13.84 -22.06 1.36
C SER A 6 -12.48 -22.57 0.86
N ARG A 7 -11.47 -22.69 1.73
CA ARG A 7 -10.10 -23.03 1.35
C ARG A 7 -9.67 -24.44 1.74
N THR A 8 -10.31 -25.04 2.75
CA THR A 8 -10.05 -26.41 3.18
C THR A 8 -11.11 -27.40 2.73
N HIS A 9 -12.24 -26.94 2.19
CA HIS A 9 -13.41 -27.76 1.86
C HIS A 9 -13.96 -28.58 3.04
N VAL A 10 -13.67 -28.16 4.27
CA VAL A 10 -14.25 -28.77 5.47
C VAL A 10 -15.66 -28.22 5.64
N LEU A 11 -16.66 -29.03 5.27
CA LEU A 11 -18.07 -28.65 5.27
C LEU A 11 -18.54 -28.16 6.64
N GLY A 12 -18.01 -28.71 7.73
CA GLY A 12 -18.36 -28.30 9.10
C GLY A 12 -17.91 -26.88 9.49
N TYR A 13 -17.15 -26.18 8.64
CA TYR A 13 -16.77 -24.78 8.84
C TYR A 13 -17.66 -23.80 8.06
N MET A 14 -18.53 -24.30 7.18
CA MET A 14 -19.36 -23.47 6.32
C MET A 14 -20.43 -22.74 7.13
N LEU A 15 -20.68 -21.49 6.78
CA LEU A 15 -21.78 -20.68 7.26
C LEU A 15 -22.76 -20.51 6.08
N SER A 16 -23.56 -21.53 5.83
CA SER A 16 -24.46 -21.67 4.67
C SER A 16 -25.78 -20.91 4.80
N GLU A 17 -26.25 -20.64 6.02
CA GLU A 17 -27.57 -20.05 6.27
C GLU A 17 -27.51 -18.52 6.23
N TYR A 18 -26.53 -17.91 6.92
CA TYR A 18 -26.44 -16.45 7.04
C TYR A 18 -25.11 -15.85 6.55
N GLY A 19 -24.07 -16.67 6.37
CA GLY A 19 -22.77 -16.20 5.89
C GLY A 19 -22.04 -15.33 6.93
N ALA A 20 -21.24 -14.36 6.45
CA ALA A 20 -20.48 -13.44 7.32
C ALA A 20 -21.26 -12.14 7.49
N ASP A 21 -22.39 -12.25 8.17
CA ASP A 21 -23.30 -11.14 8.50
C ASP A 21 -22.81 -10.26 9.66
N GLY A 22 -21.69 -10.63 10.30
CA GLY A 22 -21.12 -9.94 11.45
C GLY A 22 -21.72 -10.36 12.80
N ILE A 23 -22.64 -11.33 12.82
CA ILE A 23 -23.29 -11.83 14.03
C ILE A 23 -22.64 -13.15 14.46
N TYR A 24 -22.21 -13.21 15.72
CA TYR A 24 -21.73 -14.46 16.32
C TYR A 24 -22.92 -15.30 16.80
N GLY A 25 -23.66 -15.87 15.85
CA GLY A 25 -24.84 -16.70 16.10
C GLY A 25 -24.55 -18.20 16.24
N ASP A 26 -25.61 -19.00 16.23
CA ASP A 26 -25.56 -20.46 16.36
C ASP A 26 -24.71 -21.11 15.25
N GLU A 27 -24.79 -20.60 14.03
CA GLU A 27 -24.04 -21.11 12.89
C GLU A 27 -22.52 -20.93 13.07
N THR A 28 -22.10 -19.71 13.46
CA THR A 28 -20.71 -19.40 13.80
C THR A 28 -20.22 -20.25 14.98
N THR A 29 -21.05 -20.42 16.00
CA THR A 29 -20.75 -21.24 17.19
C THR A 29 -20.49 -22.69 16.81
N LYS A 30 -21.35 -23.29 15.99
CA LYS A 30 -21.18 -24.67 15.49
C LYS A 30 -19.90 -24.82 14.68
N ALA A 31 -19.60 -23.89 13.78
CA ALA A 31 -18.36 -23.93 13.01
C ALA A 31 -17.11 -23.86 13.91
N VAL A 32 -17.12 -23.02 14.94
CA VAL A 32 -16.02 -22.92 15.91
C VAL A 32 -15.87 -24.19 16.75
N ILE A 33 -16.98 -24.83 17.16
CA ILE A 33 -16.96 -26.14 17.83
C ILE A 33 -16.24 -27.19 16.97
N VAL A 34 -16.60 -27.31 15.70
CA VAL A 34 -15.97 -28.28 14.78
C VAL A 34 -14.49 -27.96 14.60
N PHE A 35 -14.12 -26.69 14.51
CA PHE A 35 -12.72 -26.29 14.42
C PHE A 35 -11.92 -26.67 15.67
N GLN A 36 -12.49 -26.45 16.87
CA GLN A 36 -11.87 -26.81 18.14
C GLN A 36 -11.67 -28.33 18.25
N GLN A 37 -12.68 -29.11 17.88
CA GLN A 37 -12.60 -30.58 17.84
C GLN A 37 -11.47 -31.05 16.92
N ASN A 38 -11.42 -30.56 15.68
CA ASN A 38 -10.41 -30.94 14.69
C ASN A 38 -8.98 -30.56 15.07
N ASN A 39 -8.81 -29.59 15.96
CA ASN A 39 -7.50 -29.08 16.38
C ASN A 39 -7.16 -29.41 17.84
N LEU A 40 -7.89 -30.35 18.47
CA LEU A 40 -7.65 -30.81 19.84
C LEU A 40 -7.66 -29.66 20.88
N LEU A 41 -8.54 -28.69 20.70
CA LEU A 41 -8.79 -27.61 21.65
C LEU A 41 -9.97 -27.94 22.58
N PRO A 42 -10.06 -27.28 23.76
CA PRO A 42 -11.28 -27.30 24.55
C PRO A 42 -12.49 -26.84 23.72
N VAL A 43 -13.51 -27.69 23.65
CA VAL A 43 -14.70 -27.46 22.83
C VAL A 43 -15.68 -26.57 23.59
N THR A 44 -15.58 -25.26 23.37
CA THR A 44 -16.38 -24.24 24.06
C THR A 44 -17.33 -23.50 23.13
N GLY A 45 -17.12 -23.59 21.81
CA GLY A 45 -17.81 -22.80 20.81
C GLY A 45 -17.50 -21.30 20.85
N LYS A 46 -16.54 -20.89 21.68
CA LYS A 46 -16.05 -19.51 21.80
C LYS A 46 -14.63 -19.41 21.25
N VAL A 47 -14.33 -18.33 20.54
CA VAL A 47 -12.98 -18.05 20.06
C VAL A 47 -12.16 -17.38 21.17
N ASP A 48 -11.45 -18.19 21.95
CA ASP A 48 -10.43 -17.71 22.89
C ASP A 48 -9.06 -17.49 22.20
N ALA A 49 -8.05 -17.03 22.95
CA ALA A 49 -6.74 -16.72 22.39
C ALA A 49 -6.07 -17.93 21.70
N ASN A 50 -6.24 -19.14 22.22
CA ASN A 50 -5.68 -20.35 21.63
C ASN A 50 -6.42 -20.73 20.34
N THR A 51 -7.75 -20.63 20.35
CA THR A 51 -8.60 -20.84 19.16
C THR A 51 -8.27 -19.82 18.07
N ALA A 52 -8.12 -18.54 18.42
CA ALA A 52 -7.73 -17.49 17.49
C ALA A 52 -6.35 -17.74 16.88
N LYS A 53 -5.36 -18.12 17.69
CA LYS A 53 -4.00 -18.43 17.24
C LYS A 53 -3.97 -19.62 16.27
N LEU A 54 -4.73 -20.67 16.54
CA LEU A 54 -4.82 -21.82 15.63
C LEU A 54 -5.64 -21.50 14.37
N LEU A 55 -6.69 -20.68 14.46
CA LEU A 55 -7.42 -20.20 13.29
C LEU A 55 -6.51 -19.40 12.35
N ASP A 56 -5.73 -18.45 12.88
CA ASP A 56 -4.73 -17.70 12.11
C ASP A 56 -3.69 -18.65 11.47
N LYS A 57 -3.13 -19.58 12.27
CA LYS A 57 -2.17 -20.58 11.75
C LYS A 57 -2.79 -21.45 10.66
N ALA A 58 -4.03 -21.89 10.81
CA ALA A 58 -4.73 -22.71 9.82
C ALA A 58 -5.00 -21.92 8.54
N LEU A 59 -5.49 -20.68 8.65
CA LEU A 59 -5.70 -19.78 7.52
C LEU A 59 -4.41 -19.47 6.76
N ARG A 60 -3.27 -19.30 7.46
CA ARG A 60 -1.95 -19.13 6.84
C ARG A 60 -1.44 -20.38 6.12
N LYS A 61 -1.90 -21.58 6.52
CA LYS A 61 -1.56 -22.85 5.86
C LYS A 61 -2.43 -23.16 4.65
N THR A 62 -3.60 -22.53 4.54
CA THR A 62 -4.45 -22.68 3.36
C THR A 62 -3.92 -21.85 2.20
N ASN A 63 -3.94 -22.42 1.00
CA ASN A 63 -3.84 -21.62 -0.21
C ASN A 63 -5.05 -20.69 -0.26
N VAL A 64 -4.81 -19.38 -0.38
CA VAL A 64 -5.86 -18.41 -0.69
C VAL A 64 -6.23 -18.62 -2.17
N PRO A 65 -7.49 -18.95 -2.53
CA PRO A 65 -7.96 -18.86 -3.90
C PRO A 65 -7.93 -17.39 -4.28
N GLY A 66 -6.82 -17.01 -4.90
CA GLY A 66 -6.34 -15.63 -5.04
C GLY A 66 -4.82 -15.64 -5.21
N SER A 67 -4.36 -16.38 -6.22
CA SER A 67 -3.06 -16.33 -6.93
C SER A 67 -1.79 -15.89 -6.18
N ILE A 68 -0.79 -16.77 -6.17
CA ILE A 68 0.57 -16.59 -5.61
C ILE A 68 1.46 -15.68 -6.50
N ILE A 69 0.88 -14.67 -7.15
CA ILE A 69 1.63 -13.66 -7.90
C ILE A 69 0.89 -12.33 -7.76
N ALA A 70 1.39 -11.44 -6.89
CA ALA A 70 0.93 -10.06 -6.82
C ALA A 70 0.93 -9.41 -8.22
N THR A 71 -0.12 -8.68 -8.54
CA THR A 71 -0.31 -8.01 -9.83
C THR A 71 -0.38 -6.50 -9.65
N PRO A 72 -0.15 -5.70 -10.70
CA PRO A 72 -0.37 -4.25 -10.63
C PRO A 72 -1.81 -3.88 -10.20
N GLN A 73 -2.80 -4.73 -10.49
CA GLN A 73 -4.18 -4.50 -10.06
C GLN A 73 -4.33 -4.61 -8.54
N ASP A 74 -3.51 -5.42 -7.86
CA ASP A 74 -3.54 -5.52 -6.40
C ASP A 74 -3.03 -4.25 -5.73
N ILE A 75 -2.05 -3.56 -6.34
CA ILE A 75 -1.62 -2.22 -5.93
C ILE A 75 -2.77 -1.23 -6.09
N VAL A 76 -3.50 -1.27 -7.21
CA VAL A 76 -4.66 -0.40 -7.45
C VAL A 76 -5.74 -0.63 -6.39
N ASN A 77 -6.08 -1.90 -6.12
CA ASN A 77 -7.08 -2.27 -5.12
C ASN A 77 -6.65 -1.83 -3.71
N ALA A 78 -5.36 -1.97 -3.39
CA ALA A 78 -4.79 -1.49 -2.13
C ALA A 78 -4.88 0.03 -2.00
N ALA A 79 -4.52 0.76 -3.06
CA ALA A 79 -4.58 2.22 -3.11
C ALA A 79 -6.01 2.75 -2.92
N ILE A 80 -6.99 2.13 -3.60
CA ILE A 80 -8.41 2.45 -3.42
C ILE A 80 -8.83 2.19 -1.97
N ALA A 81 -8.55 1.00 -1.44
CA ALA A 81 -8.95 0.62 -0.09
C ALA A 81 -8.38 1.57 0.98
N LEU A 82 -7.16 2.07 0.80
CA LEU A 82 -6.53 3.02 1.71
C LEU A 82 -7.01 4.47 1.54
N CYS A 83 -7.80 4.76 0.51
CA CYS A 83 -8.48 6.04 0.29
C CYS A 83 -9.99 6.00 0.64
N THR A 84 -10.50 4.88 1.18
CA THR A 84 -11.93 4.68 1.45
C THR A 84 -12.20 4.36 2.92
N GLY A 85 -13.24 4.97 3.50
CA GLY A 85 -13.63 4.77 4.90
C GLY A 85 -12.64 5.38 5.90
N ASP A 86 -12.79 5.02 7.17
CA ASP A 86 -12.03 5.64 8.28
C ASP A 86 -10.51 5.46 8.16
N ILE A 87 -10.05 4.42 7.46
CA ILE A 87 -8.61 4.18 7.28
C ILE A 87 -7.92 5.33 6.53
N ALA A 88 -8.65 6.01 5.63
CA ALA A 88 -8.13 7.13 4.85
C ALA A 88 -7.71 8.31 5.74
N LEU A 89 -8.43 8.54 6.84
CA LEU A 89 -8.16 9.63 7.78
C LEU A 89 -6.75 9.50 8.38
N TYR A 90 -6.27 8.28 8.63
CA TYR A 90 -4.95 8.04 9.23
C TYR A 90 -3.75 8.36 8.32
N TYR A 91 -4.01 8.81 7.09
CA TYR A 91 -3.00 9.40 6.21
C TYR A 91 -3.04 10.93 6.16
N GLY A 92 -4.04 11.54 6.82
CA GLY A 92 -4.09 12.99 7.04
C GLY A 92 -3.01 13.47 8.00
N VAL A 93 -2.56 14.71 7.82
CA VAL A 93 -1.57 15.37 8.69
C VAL A 93 -2.00 15.37 10.16
N PRO A 94 -3.25 15.72 10.55
CA PRO A 94 -3.66 15.77 11.95
C PRO A 94 -3.75 14.40 12.66
N GLN A 95 -3.85 13.31 11.91
CA GLN A 95 -4.14 11.99 12.46
C GLN A 95 -2.85 11.21 12.78
N PRO A 96 -2.90 10.22 13.70
CA PRO A 96 -1.81 9.25 13.83
C PRO A 96 -1.73 8.37 12.58
N TRP A 97 -0.61 7.69 12.39
CA TRP A 97 -0.49 6.69 11.34
C TRP A 97 -0.74 5.28 11.89
N ILE A 98 -1.29 4.39 11.07
CA ILE A 98 -1.42 2.96 11.37
C ILE A 98 -0.63 2.18 10.31
N ASN A 99 0.43 1.50 10.76
CA ASN A 99 1.28 0.70 9.90
C ASN A 99 0.63 -0.66 9.57
N ASN A 100 0.83 -1.16 8.34
CA ASN A 100 0.41 -2.51 7.92
C ASN A 100 1.58 -3.42 7.53
N ASP A 101 2.81 -2.93 7.60
CA ASP A 101 4.00 -3.67 7.20
C ASP A 101 4.82 -4.15 8.41
N PRO A 102 4.89 -5.47 8.67
CA PRO A 102 5.69 -6.01 9.77
C PRO A 102 7.21 -5.82 9.60
N LYS A 103 7.69 -5.47 8.40
CA LYS A 103 9.08 -5.07 8.14
C LYS A 103 9.34 -3.59 8.42
N HIS A 104 8.33 -2.78 8.70
CA HIS A 104 8.55 -1.42 9.21
C HIS A 104 8.95 -1.46 10.69
N ASN A 105 9.75 -0.49 11.11
CA ASN A 105 10.16 -0.31 12.52
C ASN A 105 9.03 0.13 13.45
N VAL A 106 7.89 0.53 12.89
CA VAL A 106 6.69 0.90 13.66
C VAL A 106 5.80 -0.34 13.78
N PRO A 107 5.28 -0.69 14.97
CA PRO A 107 4.37 -1.82 15.12
C PRO A 107 3.13 -1.72 14.22
N THR A 108 2.70 -2.84 13.65
CA THR A 108 1.48 -2.91 12.83
C THR A 108 0.24 -2.74 13.69
N ASP A 109 -0.84 -2.21 13.10
CA ASP A 109 -2.17 -2.11 13.72
C ASP A 109 -2.22 -1.30 15.04
N VAL A 110 -1.20 -0.47 15.27
CA VAL A 110 -1.12 0.47 16.40
C VAL A 110 -1.18 1.90 15.90
N LYS A 111 -1.95 2.74 16.59
CA LYS A 111 -1.97 4.20 16.36
C LYS A 111 -0.63 4.80 16.79
N PHE A 112 0.21 5.14 15.82
CA PHE A 112 1.52 5.71 16.08
C PHE A 112 1.44 7.25 16.16
N ASN A 113 1.21 7.75 17.38
CA ASN A 113 0.94 9.17 17.64
C ASN A 113 2.13 10.11 17.36
N TYR A 114 3.36 9.60 17.23
CA TYR A 114 4.53 10.42 16.89
C TYR A 114 4.41 11.10 15.50
N LEU A 115 3.56 10.56 14.64
CA LEU A 115 3.28 11.09 13.30
C LEU A 115 2.04 11.99 13.23
N VAL A 116 1.43 12.33 14.37
CA VAL A 116 0.43 13.40 14.42
C VAL A 116 1.08 14.73 14.00
N ASN A 117 0.36 15.52 13.21
CA ASN A 117 0.82 16.76 12.60
C ASN A 117 2.04 16.62 11.67
N ARG A 118 2.22 15.43 11.06
CA ARG A 118 3.25 15.17 10.05
C ARG A 118 2.66 14.61 8.77
N TRP A 119 3.30 14.94 7.65
CA TRP A 119 3.00 14.36 6.34
C TRP A 119 3.29 12.86 6.30
N LYS A 120 2.45 12.11 5.58
CA LYS A 120 2.47 10.63 5.53
C LYS A 120 2.51 10.10 4.09
N CYS A 121 3.00 10.90 3.15
CA CYS A 121 2.91 10.59 1.72
C CYS A 121 3.67 9.31 1.35
N ASN A 122 4.93 9.19 1.80
CA ASN A 122 5.73 7.97 1.63
C ASN A 122 5.16 6.78 2.41
N LEU A 123 4.62 7.02 3.62
CA LEU A 123 4.01 5.99 4.45
C LEU A 123 2.75 5.40 3.82
N PHE A 124 1.93 6.25 3.18
CA PHE A 124 0.82 5.84 2.33
C PHE A 124 1.32 4.93 1.20
N GLY A 125 2.33 5.37 0.45
CA GLY A 125 2.92 4.56 -0.63
C GLY A 125 3.43 3.19 -0.16
N GLY A 126 4.12 3.14 0.98
CA GLY A 126 4.65 1.90 1.53
C GLY A 126 3.54 0.94 1.95
N ASN A 127 2.52 1.44 2.65
CA ASN A 127 1.34 0.65 3.01
C ASN A 127 0.56 0.17 1.79
N VAL A 128 0.52 0.94 0.69
CA VAL A 128 -0.08 0.52 -0.58
C VAL A 128 0.70 -0.65 -1.19
N LEU A 129 2.03 -0.55 -1.30
CA LEU A 129 2.86 -1.65 -1.83
C LEU A 129 2.69 -2.92 -1.01
N ARG A 130 2.82 -2.80 0.32
CA ARG A 130 2.69 -3.94 1.23
C ARG A 130 1.32 -4.59 1.10
N LYS A 131 0.24 -3.81 1.11
CA LYS A 131 -1.13 -4.34 0.95
C LYS A 131 -1.36 -4.92 -0.45
N GLY A 132 -0.70 -4.38 -1.47
CA GLY A 132 -0.74 -4.85 -2.86
C GLY A 132 0.15 -6.06 -3.16
N GLY A 133 0.89 -6.61 -2.19
CA GLY A 133 1.72 -7.79 -2.42
C GLY A 133 3.15 -7.52 -2.92
N TYR A 134 3.63 -6.28 -2.83
CA TYR A 134 4.95 -5.85 -3.29
C TYR A 134 5.84 -5.44 -2.13
N GLU A 135 7.15 -5.66 -2.28
CA GLU A 135 8.15 -5.25 -1.28
C GLU A 135 8.37 -3.72 -1.33
N PRO A 136 8.08 -2.97 -0.26
CA PRO A 136 8.44 -1.55 -0.19
C PRO A 136 9.97 -1.33 -0.16
N PRO A 137 10.45 -0.11 -0.48
CA PRO A 137 11.83 0.28 -0.24
C PRO A 137 12.05 0.60 1.24
N TYR A 138 13.22 0.23 1.76
CA TYR A 138 13.59 0.42 3.17
C TYR A 138 14.99 0.99 3.28
N TYR A 139 15.19 1.93 4.20
CA TYR A 139 16.52 2.18 4.72
C TYR A 139 17.01 0.93 5.44
N LYS A 140 18.24 0.52 5.13
CA LYS A 140 18.93 -0.50 5.90
C LYS A 140 19.23 0.10 7.27
N ASP A 141 18.65 -0.49 8.32
CA ASP A 141 19.00 -0.14 9.68
C ASP A 141 20.15 -1.03 10.21
N ASN A 142 20.61 -0.70 11.42
CA ASN A 142 21.78 -1.33 12.04
C ASN A 142 21.40 -2.48 13.00
N THR A 143 20.14 -2.91 13.02
CA THR A 143 19.62 -3.88 14.00
C THR A 143 19.70 -5.32 13.52
N ASN A 144 19.90 -5.56 12.22
CA ASN A 144 19.91 -6.87 11.56
C ASN A 144 18.64 -7.71 11.79
N ASP A 145 17.53 -7.09 12.20
CA ASP A 145 16.25 -7.79 12.44
C ASP A 145 15.36 -7.89 11.18
N GLY A 146 15.86 -7.38 10.05
CA GLY A 146 15.17 -7.39 8.76
C GLY A 146 14.11 -6.31 8.62
N LYS A 147 14.08 -5.34 9.53
CA LYS A 147 13.18 -4.19 9.47
C LYS A 147 13.86 -2.94 8.93
N GLY A 148 13.07 -1.89 8.76
CA GLY A 148 13.57 -0.58 8.36
C GLY A 148 12.49 0.49 8.39
N GLU A 149 12.86 1.68 7.94
CA GLU A 149 11.97 2.82 7.73
C GLU A 149 11.77 3.05 6.24
N TYR A 150 10.56 3.46 5.84
CA TYR A 150 10.34 3.90 4.47
C TYR A 150 11.11 5.20 4.19
N PRO A 151 11.84 5.31 3.07
CA PRO A 151 12.48 6.56 2.68
C PRO A 151 11.45 7.67 2.43
N ASN A 152 11.88 8.93 2.46
CA ASN A 152 11.04 10.02 1.98
C ASN A 152 10.72 9.81 0.49
N ALA A 153 9.57 10.29 0.01
CA ALA A 153 9.10 10.03 -1.35
C ALA A 153 10.12 10.45 -2.42
N ASN A 154 10.79 11.59 -2.22
CA ASN A 154 11.85 12.09 -3.09
C ASN A 154 13.14 11.24 -3.08
N GLN A 155 13.21 10.17 -2.29
CA GLN A 155 14.37 9.27 -2.22
C GLN A 155 14.09 7.88 -2.79
N TRP A 156 12.84 7.55 -3.11
CA TRP A 156 12.47 6.20 -3.57
C TRP A 156 13.10 5.83 -4.91
N TYR A 157 13.43 6.83 -5.74
CA TYR A 157 14.15 6.60 -7.00
C TYR A 157 15.46 5.82 -6.80
N LYS A 158 16.06 5.88 -5.60
CA LYS A 158 17.27 5.12 -5.23
C LYS A 158 17.07 3.60 -5.18
N TRP A 159 15.84 3.09 -5.27
CA TRP A 159 15.52 1.66 -5.37
C TRP A 159 15.06 1.24 -6.78
N THR A 160 15.26 2.11 -7.78
CA THR A 160 15.02 1.76 -9.18
C THR A 160 16.18 0.98 -9.77
N ASP A 161 15.93 0.17 -10.78
CA ASP A 161 16.95 -0.51 -11.60
C ASP A 161 18.10 0.40 -12.07
N LYS A 162 17.83 1.67 -12.37
CA LYS A 162 18.84 2.67 -12.75
C LYS A 162 19.78 3.05 -11.59
N TYR A 163 19.27 3.15 -10.37
CA TYR A 163 19.99 3.78 -9.25
C TYR A 163 20.33 2.86 -8.08
N ALA A 164 19.69 1.70 -7.96
CA ALA A 164 19.81 0.82 -6.80
C ALA A 164 21.24 0.30 -6.60
N LEU A 165 21.91 -0.14 -7.68
CA LEU A 165 23.25 -0.72 -7.59
C LEU A 165 24.27 0.26 -6.98
N ARG A 166 24.29 1.51 -7.45
CA ARG A 166 25.22 2.55 -6.94
C ARG A 166 24.91 3.00 -5.51
N GLN A 167 23.69 2.75 -5.03
CA GLN A 167 23.25 3.06 -3.67
C GLN A 167 23.37 1.85 -2.73
N ALA A 168 23.90 0.72 -3.20
CA ALA A 168 23.91 -0.55 -2.49
C ALA A 168 22.51 -0.99 -1.99
N ASN A 169 21.48 -0.62 -2.75
CA ASN A 169 20.09 -0.97 -2.49
C ASN A 169 19.66 -2.17 -3.34
N PRO A 170 18.69 -2.98 -2.89
CA PRO A 170 18.01 -3.91 -3.77
C PRO A 170 17.14 -3.15 -4.77
N VAL A 171 16.97 -3.69 -5.97
CA VAL A 171 15.97 -3.19 -6.93
C VAL A 171 14.58 -3.50 -6.38
N ARG A 172 13.69 -2.50 -6.41
CA ARG A 172 12.27 -2.60 -6.06
C ARG A 172 11.35 -2.08 -7.16
N PHE A 173 11.89 -1.22 -8.02
CA PHE A 173 11.15 -0.59 -9.12
C PHE A 173 11.94 -0.64 -10.43
N GLU A 174 11.21 -0.69 -11.54
CA GLU A 174 11.69 -0.27 -12.85
C GLU A 174 11.48 1.25 -12.97
N LEU A 175 12.50 2.02 -13.37
CA LEU A 175 12.32 3.45 -13.66
C LEU A 175 11.78 3.64 -15.07
N ILE A 176 10.51 4.04 -15.19
CA ILE A 176 9.83 4.23 -16.47
C ILE A 176 10.20 5.59 -17.08
N ALA A 177 10.19 6.65 -16.27
CA ALA A 177 10.53 7.99 -16.72
C ALA A 177 11.06 8.84 -15.56
N GLU A 178 11.89 9.81 -15.90
CA GLU A 178 12.46 10.79 -14.97
C GLU A 178 12.48 12.17 -15.64
N VAL A 179 11.83 13.15 -15.02
CA VAL A 179 11.74 14.53 -15.52
C VAL A 179 12.33 15.47 -14.47
N PRO A 180 13.55 15.99 -14.67
CA PRO A 180 14.17 16.96 -13.78
C PRO A 180 13.65 18.37 -14.08
N VAL A 181 12.42 18.66 -13.66
CA VAL A 181 11.64 19.85 -14.03
C VAL A 181 12.43 21.14 -13.81
N ILE A 182 13.11 21.30 -12.67
CA ILE A 182 13.88 22.53 -12.35
C ILE A 182 15.05 22.79 -13.31
N SER A 183 15.55 21.76 -13.99
CA SER A 183 16.64 21.86 -14.95
C SER A 183 16.16 22.09 -16.39
N LEU A 184 14.85 22.24 -16.60
CA LEU A 184 14.22 22.34 -17.92
C LEU A 184 13.46 23.67 -18.07
N SER A 185 13.27 24.11 -19.31
CA SER A 185 12.27 25.15 -19.59
C SER A 185 10.86 24.60 -19.33
N GLN A 186 9.89 25.46 -18.99
CA GLN A 186 8.51 25.00 -18.78
C GLN A 186 7.94 24.26 -19.99
N THR A 187 8.26 24.69 -21.21
CA THR A 187 7.83 24.03 -22.44
C THR A 187 8.40 22.61 -22.55
N GLU A 188 9.69 22.42 -22.25
CA GLU A 188 10.31 21.10 -22.30
C GLU A 188 9.83 20.21 -21.16
N ALA A 189 9.70 20.75 -19.94
CA ALA A 189 9.13 20.02 -18.81
C ALA A 189 7.71 19.52 -19.13
N ARG A 190 6.83 20.40 -19.62
CA ARG A 190 5.46 20.04 -20.03
C ARG A 190 5.46 18.92 -21.07
N LYS A 191 6.27 19.04 -22.12
CA LYS A 191 6.41 18.01 -23.16
C LYS A 191 6.84 16.66 -22.58
N ARG A 192 7.82 16.65 -21.67
CA ARG A 192 8.31 15.40 -21.05
C ARG A 192 7.29 14.80 -20.08
N ILE A 193 6.51 15.62 -19.38
CA ILE A 193 5.41 15.12 -18.54
C ILE A 193 4.28 14.54 -19.39
N HIS A 194 3.94 15.14 -20.54
CA HIS A 194 3.00 14.53 -21.49
C HIS A 194 3.48 13.15 -21.98
N GLN A 195 4.77 13.01 -22.29
CA GLN A 195 5.37 11.73 -22.68
C GLN A 195 5.30 10.71 -21.53
N LEU A 196 5.57 11.14 -20.30
CA LEU A 196 5.43 10.32 -19.09
C LEU A 196 3.99 9.83 -18.92
N PHE A 197 2.99 10.72 -18.97
CA PHE A 197 1.57 10.39 -18.84
C PHE A 197 1.09 9.44 -19.95
N ALA A 198 1.67 9.51 -21.14
CA ALA A 198 1.37 8.57 -22.23
C ALA A 198 1.83 7.12 -21.94
N THR A 199 2.78 6.92 -21.03
CA THR A 199 3.35 5.59 -20.69
C THR A 199 2.84 5.01 -19.38
N ILE A 200 2.07 5.80 -18.62
CA ILE A 200 1.63 5.47 -17.28
C ILE A 200 0.63 4.32 -17.27
N LYS A 201 0.74 3.43 -16.27
CA LYS A 201 -0.17 2.31 -16.08
C LYS A 201 -0.73 2.31 -14.66
N PRO A 202 -1.96 1.80 -14.44
CA PRO A 202 -2.46 1.51 -13.10
C PRO A 202 -1.47 0.65 -12.31
N GLY A 203 -1.22 1.04 -11.06
CA GLY A 203 -0.22 0.43 -10.18
C GLY A 203 1.17 1.07 -10.24
N ASP A 204 1.44 1.96 -11.21
CA ASP A 204 2.68 2.75 -11.22
C ASP A 204 2.65 3.82 -10.10
N PHE A 205 3.85 4.20 -9.64
CA PHE A 205 4.08 5.24 -8.64
C PHE A 205 4.67 6.47 -9.34
N LEU A 206 3.99 7.61 -9.22
CA LEU A 206 4.52 8.89 -9.64
C LEU A 206 5.01 9.62 -8.38
N MET A 207 6.33 9.62 -8.21
CA MET A 207 6.99 10.31 -7.11
C MET A 207 7.44 11.68 -7.56
N VAL A 208 7.29 12.65 -6.67
CA VAL A 208 7.75 14.01 -6.92
C VAL A 208 8.61 14.51 -5.79
N ASP A 209 9.51 15.39 -6.14
CA ASP A 209 10.25 16.24 -5.22
C ASP A 209 9.65 17.65 -5.28
N HIS A 210 9.46 18.34 -4.16
CA HIS A 210 8.94 19.70 -4.15
C HIS A 210 9.43 20.49 -2.94
N GLN A 211 9.67 21.79 -3.12
CA GLN A 211 10.00 22.64 -1.98
C GLN A 211 8.76 22.86 -1.10
N GLY A 212 8.79 22.34 0.13
CA GLY A 212 7.86 22.75 1.16
C GLY A 212 8.23 24.15 1.69
N THR A 213 7.25 24.96 2.10
CA THR A 213 7.47 26.25 2.77
C THR A 213 8.00 26.10 4.22
N GLY A 214 8.54 24.93 4.59
CA GLY A 214 8.99 24.57 5.93
C GLY A 214 9.83 23.28 5.91
N VAL A 215 10.74 23.18 6.89
CA VAL A 215 11.98 22.35 6.95
C VAL A 215 11.85 20.82 6.84
N GLN A 216 10.75 20.26 6.35
CA GLN A 216 10.62 18.81 6.10
C GLN A 216 10.15 18.59 4.65
N ASP A 217 11.07 18.84 3.75
CA ASP A 217 10.99 18.41 2.35
C ASP A 217 11.24 16.90 2.27
N GLY A 218 10.20 16.16 1.85
CA GLY A 218 10.27 14.73 1.65
C GLY A 218 9.63 14.28 0.34
N GLY A 219 9.27 15.21 -0.53
CA GLY A 219 8.49 14.94 -1.74
C GLY A 219 7.06 14.44 -1.49
N HIS A 220 6.40 14.01 -2.57
CA HIS A 220 5.02 13.51 -2.53
C HIS A 220 4.85 12.21 -3.33
N THR A 221 3.91 11.37 -2.90
CA THR A 221 3.66 10.04 -3.47
C THR A 221 2.27 9.98 -4.07
N ARG A 222 2.22 9.62 -5.35
CA ARG A 222 0.98 9.34 -6.08
C ARG A 222 1.00 7.91 -6.60
N VAL A 223 -0.07 7.18 -6.37
CA VAL A 223 -0.26 5.83 -6.92
C VAL A 223 -1.33 5.88 -7.99
N VAL A 224 -1.02 5.41 -9.19
CA VAL A 224 -1.93 5.43 -10.33
C VAL A 224 -3.05 4.42 -10.12
N VAL A 225 -4.28 4.91 -10.00
CA VAL A 225 -5.48 4.07 -9.91
C VAL A 225 -6.05 3.79 -11.30
N LYS A 226 -6.08 4.82 -12.15
CA LYS A 226 -6.66 4.77 -13.49
C LYS A 226 -6.00 5.81 -14.39
N SER A 227 -5.79 5.48 -15.66
CA SER A 227 -5.37 6.45 -16.68
C SER A 227 -6.50 6.65 -17.67
N ASP A 228 -7.05 7.86 -17.71
CA ASP A 228 -7.97 8.34 -18.74
C ASP A 228 -7.25 9.34 -19.66
N TYR A 229 -5.92 9.27 -19.71
CA TYR A 229 -5.11 10.34 -20.29
C TYR A 229 -5.34 10.52 -21.80
N GLN A 230 -5.56 9.43 -22.53
CA GLN A 230 -5.79 9.47 -23.98
C GLN A 230 -7.16 10.09 -24.35
N THR A 231 -8.14 10.00 -23.44
CA THR A 231 -9.52 10.42 -23.70
C THR A 231 -9.86 11.75 -23.02
N LEU A 232 -9.38 11.96 -21.80
CA LEU A 232 -9.71 13.10 -20.94
C LEU A 232 -8.48 13.96 -20.57
N GLY A 233 -7.26 13.53 -20.92
CA GLY A 233 -6.04 14.24 -20.56
C GLY A 233 -5.66 14.16 -19.07
N THR A 234 -6.31 13.29 -18.30
CA THR A 234 -6.12 13.15 -16.85
C THR A 234 -5.78 11.73 -16.41
N VAL A 235 -5.13 11.64 -15.25
CA VAL A 235 -4.81 10.39 -14.55
C VAL A 235 -5.36 10.47 -13.13
N SER A 236 -5.99 9.40 -12.65
CA SER A 236 -6.46 9.30 -11.27
C SER A 236 -5.37 8.76 -10.36
N PHE A 237 -4.98 9.56 -9.38
CA PHE A 237 -3.94 9.24 -8.40
C PHE A 237 -4.51 9.15 -6.98
N ALA A 238 -4.31 8.00 -6.35
CA ALA A 238 -4.47 7.85 -4.92
C ALA A 238 -3.26 8.44 -4.19
N GLN A 239 -3.51 9.27 -3.18
CA GLN A 239 -2.46 10.02 -2.49
C GLN A 239 -2.91 10.53 -1.12
N ALA A 240 -1.97 10.68 -0.19
CA ALA A 240 -2.21 11.36 1.08
C ALA A 240 -2.37 12.88 0.88
N ARG A 241 -3.32 13.50 1.57
CA ARG A 241 -3.51 14.97 1.62
C ARG A 241 -3.57 15.42 3.08
N TYR A 242 -3.74 16.73 3.28
CA TYR A 242 -3.77 17.31 4.63
C TYR A 242 -4.82 16.63 5.51
N GLU A 243 -6.05 16.42 5.01
CA GLU A 243 -7.13 15.83 5.81
C GLU A 243 -7.13 14.29 5.82
N GLN A 244 -6.84 13.66 4.67
CA GLN A 244 -6.94 12.21 4.48
C GLN A 244 -6.28 11.75 3.18
N ALA A 245 -6.12 10.44 3.00
CA ALA A 245 -5.87 9.87 1.68
C ALA A 245 -7.11 9.96 0.78
N ILE A 246 -6.92 10.33 -0.49
CA ILE A 246 -8.00 10.52 -1.46
C ILE A 246 -7.49 10.21 -2.87
N ILE A 247 -8.42 9.91 -3.78
CA ILE A 247 -8.15 9.78 -5.21
C ILE A 247 -8.49 11.11 -5.89
N LEU A 248 -7.51 11.69 -6.59
CA LEU A 248 -7.67 12.92 -7.36
C LEU A 248 -7.37 12.67 -8.83
N GLN A 249 -8.13 13.30 -9.72
CA GLN A 249 -7.76 13.40 -11.12
C GLN A 249 -6.80 14.57 -11.30
N GLU A 250 -5.65 14.32 -11.89
CA GLU A 250 -4.65 15.34 -12.20
C GLU A 250 -4.28 15.26 -13.69
N SER A 251 -4.08 16.42 -14.28
CA SER A 251 -3.58 16.65 -15.64
C SER A 251 -2.08 16.96 -15.63
N VAL A 252 -1.51 17.16 -16.82
CA VAL A 252 -0.12 17.65 -16.94
C VAL A 252 0.03 19.07 -16.38
N GLU A 253 -0.96 19.94 -16.58
CA GLU A 253 -0.90 21.32 -16.09
C GLU A 253 -0.91 21.36 -14.56
N ASP A 254 -1.69 20.48 -13.91
CA ASP A 254 -1.70 20.36 -12.44
C ASP A 254 -0.31 20.06 -11.87
N LEU A 255 0.54 19.30 -12.58
CA LEU A 255 1.91 19.03 -12.14
C LEU A 255 2.87 20.18 -12.43
N ILE A 256 2.67 20.90 -13.54
CA ILE A 256 3.47 22.08 -13.89
C ILE A 256 3.24 23.22 -12.89
N GLU A 257 1.99 23.46 -12.51
CA GLU A 257 1.61 24.55 -11.59
C GLU A 257 2.08 24.31 -10.15
N LYS A 258 2.32 23.05 -9.76
CA LYS A 258 2.77 22.67 -8.42
C LYS A 258 4.26 22.90 -8.16
N ASN A 259 5.02 23.38 -9.15
CA ASN A 259 6.46 23.62 -9.05
C ASN A 259 7.25 22.40 -8.53
N GLU A 260 6.87 21.20 -8.98
CA GLU A 260 7.59 19.97 -8.69
C GLU A 260 9.04 20.11 -9.23
N GLU A 261 10.05 19.79 -8.43
CA GLU A 261 11.46 19.92 -8.83
C GLU A 261 11.91 18.76 -9.73
N ASN A 262 11.53 17.54 -9.34
CA ASN A 262 11.83 16.30 -10.04
C ASN A 262 10.60 15.39 -10.02
N ILE A 263 10.37 14.65 -11.10
CA ILE A 263 9.29 13.67 -11.21
C ILE A 263 9.88 12.33 -11.64
N TRP A 264 9.54 11.26 -10.92
CA TRP A 264 9.90 9.89 -11.26
C TRP A 264 8.64 9.05 -11.42
N LEU A 265 8.47 8.46 -12.60
CA LEU A 265 7.49 7.40 -12.81
C LEU A 265 8.17 6.05 -12.63
N MET A 266 7.69 5.27 -11.67
CA MET A 266 8.33 4.03 -11.24
C MET A 266 7.30 2.90 -11.20
N ARG A 267 7.67 1.72 -11.70
CA ARG A 267 6.82 0.54 -11.68
C ARG A 267 7.32 -0.48 -10.67
N PRO A 268 6.52 -0.86 -9.66
CA PRO A 268 6.92 -1.91 -8.72
C PRO A 268 7.20 -3.23 -9.44
N ASN A 269 8.36 -3.82 -9.17
CA ASN A 269 8.80 -5.05 -9.87
C ASN A 269 9.20 -6.20 -8.93
N THR A 270 9.18 -5.97 -7.62
CA THR A 270 9.51 -6.99 -6.61
C THR A 270 8.28 -7.38 -5.79
N LYS A 271 7.89 -8.64 -5.87
CA LYS A 271 6.76 -9.25 -5.15
C LYS A 271 7.26 -9.88 -3.84
N MET A 272 6.37 -10.03 -2.86
CA MET A 272 6.65 -10.63 -1.55
C MET A 272 6.48 -12.15 -1.54
#